data_AF-A0A8C9LDD1-F1
#
_entry.id   AF-A0A8C9LDD1-F1
#
_cell.length_a   1.000
_cell.length_b   1.000
_cell.length_c   1.000
_cell.angle_alpha   90.00
_cell.angle_beta   90.00
_cell.angle_gamma   90.00
#
_symmetry.space_group_name_H-M   'P 1'
#
loop_
_entity.id
_entity.type
_entity.pdbx_description
1 polymer ?
#
loop_
_entity_poly.entity_id
_entity_poly.type
_entity_poly.pdbx_seq_one_letter_code
_entity_poly.pdbx_strand_id
1 'polypeptide(L)' 'MFVLTASLLAFGNDERMVQLPGGKFQMGSSSAQSRDEEGPIREVTVKPFAIDKFPVTNRDFSPVPGGVPEPWR' A
#
# COMPACT_ATOMS: atom_id res chain seq x y z
N MET A 1 -23.72 -18.51 19.87
CA MET A 1 -24.15 -17.09 19.93
C MET A 1 -22.94 -16.24 19.55
N PHE A 2 -22.72 -16.04 18.25
CA PHE A 2 -21.63 -15.19 17.74
C PHE A 2 -22.27 -13.84 17.38
N VAL A 3 -21.94 -12.80 18.14
CA VAL A 3 -22.40 -11.45 17.83
C VAL A 3 -21.52 -10.93 16.70
N LEU A 4 -22.08 -10.94 15.48
CA LEU A 4 -21.52 -10.29 14.31
C LEU A 4 -21.77 -8.78 14.48
N THR A 5 -20.82 -8.04 15.08
CA THR A 5 -20.84 -6.58 14.97
C THR A 5 -20.36 -6.20 13.57
N ALA A 6 -21.33 -5.99 12.68
CA ALA A 6 -21.13 -5.30 11.42
C ALA A 6 -20.75 -3.84 11.70
N SER A 7 -19.46 -3.51 11.57
CA SER A 7 -19.04 -2.12 11.41
C SER A 7 -19.19 -1.76 9.93
N LEU A 8 -20.32 -1.14 9.64
CA LEU A 8 -20.62 -0.44 8.40
C LEU A 8 -19.60 0.71 8.24
N LEU A 9 -18.59 0.54 7.39
CA LEU A 9 -17.86 1.67 6.82
C LEU A 9 -18.08 1.64 5.32
N ALA A 10 -18.65 2.73 4.83
CA ALA A 10 -19.04 2.94 3.46
C ALA A 10 -17.96 2.47 2.49
N PHE A 11 -18.31 1.50 1.64
CA PHE A 11 -17.54 1.17 0.45
C PHE A 11 -17.60 2.40 -0.46
N GLY A 12 -16.61 3.29 -0.34
CA GLY A 12 -16.27 4.18 -1.44
C GLY A 12 -16.06 3.28 -2.65
N ASN A 13 -16.75 3.57 -3.75
CA ASN A 13 -16.61 2.82 -4.99
C ASN A 13 -15.27 3.16 -5.65
N ASP A 14 -14.20 2.73 -4.98
CA ASP A 14 -12.83 2.91 -5.41
C ASP A 14 -12.38 1.56 -5.94
N GLU A 15 -12.95 1.14 -7.07
CA GLU A 15 -12.66 -0.16 -7.71
C GLU A 15 -11.15 -0.37 -7.94
N ARG A 16 -10.37 0.72 -7.90
CA ARG A 16 -8.93 0.77 -8.10
C ARG A 16 -8.12 0.60 -6.81
N MET A 17 -8.71 0.74 -5.63
CA MET A 17 -8.03 0.59 -4.33
C MET A 17 -8.48 -0.67 -3.59
N VAL A 18 -7.63 -1.18 -2.69
CA VAL A 18 -7.95 -2.26 -1.75
C VAL A 18 -7.81 -1.73 -0.34
N GLN A 19 -8.86 -1.92 0.46
CA GLN A 19 -8.82 -1.66 1.89
C GLN A 19 -8.16 -2.83 2.62
N LEU A 20 -7.07 -2.54 3.32
CA LEU A 20 -6.38 -3.50 4.17
C LEU A 20 -6.70 -3.15 5.63
N PRO A 21 -7.14 -4.13 6.45
CA PRO A 21 -7.51 -3.89 7.84
C PRO A 21 -6.30 -3.50 8.73
N GLY A 22 -5.08 -3.54 8.20
CA GLY A 22 -3.86 -3.41 8.97
C GLY A 22 -3.65 -4.59 9.91
N GLY A 23 -2.82 -4.40 10.94
CA GLY A 23 -2.49 -5.42 11.92
C GLY A 23 -0.98 -5.62 12.08
N LYS A 24 -0.61 -6.72 12.75
CA LYS A 24 0.78 -7.10 12.98
C LYS A 24 1.25 -8.09 11.93
N PHE A 25 2.46 -7.90 11.42
CA PHE A 25 3.08 -8.83 10.50
C PHE A 25 4.62 -8.77 10.61
N GLN A 26 5.27 -9.80 10.08
CA GLN A 26 6.73 -9.86 10.00
C GLN A 26 7.17 -9.16 8.71
N MET A 27 7.97 -8.10 8.83
CA MET A 27 8.47 -7.29 7.71
C MET A 27 10.00 -7.41 7.62
N GLY A 28 10.50 -7.47 6.39
CA GLY A 28 11.92 -7.65 6.07
C GLY A 28 12.22 -9.09 5.68
N SER A 29 13.50 -9.41 5.48
CA SER A 29 13.94 -10.72 5.02
C SER A 29 15.14 -11.23 5.82
N SER A 30 15.20 -12.55 6.00
CA SER A 30 16.35 -13.27 6.55
C SER A 30 17.10 -14.08 5.48
N SER A 31 16.76 -13.86 4.20
CA SER A 31 17.37 -14.61 3.10
C SER A 31 18.82 -14.16 2.87
N ALA A 32 19.69 -15.10 2.53
CA ALA A 32 21.08 -14.79 2.19
C ALA A 32 21.24 -14.00 0.88
N GLN A 33 20.18 -13.87 0.08
CA GLN A 33 20.16 -13.09 -1.16
C GLN A 33 19.55 -11.69 -0.97
N SER A 34 19.10 -11.36 0.23
CA SER A 34 18.53 -10.05 0.51
C SER A 34 19.61 -8.99 0.55
N ARG A 35 19.29 -7.81 0.02
CA ARG A 35 20.16 -6.65 0.17
C ARG A 35 20.21 -6.27 1.65
N ASP A 36 21.32 -5.68 2.08
CA ASP A 36 21.55 -5.36 3.50
C ASP A 36 20.43 -4.49 4.12
N GLU A 37 19.75 -3.70 3.28
CA GLU A 37 18.65 -2.80 3.64
C GLU A 37 17.27 -3.48 3.77
N GLU A 38 17.12 -4.73 3.31
CA GLU A 38 15.85 -5.49 3.36
C GLU A 38 15.66 -6.27 4.66
N GLY A 39 16.74 -6.56 5.39
CA GLY A 39 16.72 -7.29 6.66
C GLY A 39 16.96 -6.39 7.88
N PRO A 40 16.89 -6.95 9.10
CA PRO A 40 16.37 -8.27 9.43
C PRO A 40 14.83 -8.29 9.47
N ILE A 41 14.26 -9.49 9.63
CA ILE A 41 12.83 -9.66 9.91
C ILE A 41 12.48 -9.03 11.27
N ARG A 42 11.42 -8.22 11.31
CA ARG A 42 10.88 -7.59 12.52
C ARG A 42 9.35 -7.56 12.53
N GLU A 43 8.76 -7.64 13.71
CA GLU A 43 7.32 -7.44 13.87
C GLU A 43 6.97 -5.95 13.72
N VAL A 44 6.07 -5.64 12.78
CA VAL A 44 5.59 -4.28 12.51
C VAL A 44 4.07 -4.25 12.65
N THR A 45 3.55 -3.17 13.23
CA THR A 45 2.11 -2.91 13.31
C THR A 45 1.76 -1.76 12.39
N VAL A 46 0.83 -1.98 11.47
CA VAL A 46 0.28 -0.93 10.59
C VAL A 46 -1.19 -0.69 10.90
N LYS A 47 -1.62 0.56 10.81
CA LYS A 47 -3.03 0.95 10.92
C LYS A 47 -3.80 0.50 9.67
N PRO A 48 -5.14 0.39 9.72
CA PRO A 48 -5.94 0.18 8.51
C PRO A 48 -5.67 1.27 7.47
N PHE A 49 -5.53 0.88 6.21
CA PHE A 49 -5.25 1.81 5.10
C PHE A 49 -5.75 1.24 3.76
N ALA A 50 -5.83 2.10 2.75
CA ALA A 50 -6.12 1.73 1.37
C ALA A 50 -4.85 1.79 0.52
N ILE A 51 -4.69 0.88 -0.44
CA ILE A 51 -3.60 0.89 -1.43
C ILE A 51 -4.13 0.65 -2.83
N ASP A 52 -3.53 1.30 -3.84
CA ASP A 52 -3.87 1.09 -5.24
C ASP A 52 -3.56 -0.34 -5.69
N LYS A 53 -4.47 -0.93 -6.46
CA LYS A 53 -4.31 -2.25 -7.11
C LYS A 53 -3.30 -2.19 -8.25
N PHE A 54 -3.15 -1.03 -8.87
CA PHE A 54 -2.35 -0.82 -10.07
C PHE A 54 -1.42 0.37 -9.87
N PRO A 55 -0.20 0.34 -10.44
CA PRO A 55 0.64 1.52 -10.50
C PRO A 55 -0.09 2.70 -11.17
N VAL A 56 0.23 3.91 -10.74
CA VAL A 56 -0.24 5.14 -11.37
C VAL A 56 0.18 5.16 -12.84
N THR A 57 -0.76 5.37 -13.75
CA THR A 57 -0.45 5.44 -15.18
C THR A 57 -0.07 6.87 -15.59
N ASN A 58 0.65 7.02 -16.70
CA ASN A 58 0.93 8.35 -17.28
C ASN A 58 -0.34 9.15 -17.61
N ARG A 59 -1.48 8.48 -17.80
CA ARG A 59 -2.78 9.14 -17.99
C ARG A 59 -3.34 9.69 -16.66
N ASP A 60 -3.12 8.97 -15.56
CA ASP A 60 -3.55 9.38 -14.22
C ASP A 60 -2.68 10.54 -13.71
N PHE A 61 -1.40 10.53 -14.07
CA PHE A 61 -0.49 11.66 -13.88
C PHE A 61 -0.82 12.76 -14.89
N SER A 62 -1.77 13.64 -14.57
CA SER A 62 -2.03 14.82 -15.41
C SER A 62 -0.72 15.61 -15.55
N PRO A 63 -0.26 15.93 -16.77
CA PRO A 63 0.98 16.65 -16.97
C PRO A 63 0.89 18.00 -16.27
N VAL A 64 1.80 18.23 -15.32
CA VAL A 64 2.01 19.56 -14.74
C VAL A 64 2.39 20.53 -15.87
N PRO A 65 1.91 21.79 -15.84
CA PRO A 65 2.39 22.80 -16.77
C PRO A 65 3.93 22.90 -16.67
N GLY A 66 4.64 22.53 -17.75
CA GLY A 66 6.11 22.41 -17.77
C GLY A 66 6.65 20.99 -17.98
N GLY A 67 5.81 19.96 -17.91
CA GLY A 67 6.20 18.55 -18.12
C GLY A 67 6.99 17.95 -16.94
N VAL A 68 7.46 16.72 -17.11
CA VAL A 68 8.30 16.05 -16.11
C VAL A 68 9.70 16.71 -16.11
N PRO A 69 10.22 17.19 -14.97
CA PRO A 69 11.54 17.82 -14.91
C PRO A 69 12.66 16.79 -15.10
N GLU A 70 13.73 17.17 -15.82
CA GLU A 70 14.99 16.43 -15.91
C GLU A 70 15.66 16.46 -14.53
N PRO A 71 15.53 15.41 -13.68
CA PRO A 71 16.16 14.09 -13.85
C PRO A 71 15.19 12.90 -13.97
N TRP A 72 13.89 13.18 -14.08
CA TRP A 72 12.83 12.17 -14.01
C TRP A 72 12.20 11.86 -15.37
N ARG A 73 12.72 12.43 -16.48
CA ARG A 73 12.34 12.06 -17.84
C ARG A 73 12.97 10.73 -18.25
#